data_AF-A0A9Q9VNE4-F1
#
_entry.id   AF-A0A9Q9VNE4-F1
#
_cell.length_a   1.000
_cell.length_b   1.000
_cell.length_c   1.000
_cell.angle_alpha   90.00
_cell.angle_beta   90.00
_cell.angle_gamma   90.00
#
_symmetry.space_group_name_H-M   'P 1'
#
loop_
_entity.id
_entity.type
_entity.pdbx_description
1 polymer ?
#
loop_
_entity_poly.entity_id
_entity_poly.type
_entity_poly.pdbx_seq_one_letter_code
_entity_poly.pdbx_strand_id
1 'polypeptide(L)'
;MPLQNLSTSPTDKKQYLDIIHSYMEVHGTVHGTSTVHLPAYVKNHGILSGRDLQFLLRETQGLNQQTPFLFVGLSFPYEGPAPLEAIANGCTFLNPRFDPPKSSKNTDFFKGKPTLRELTSQHPYAEVYIGRPHVWTVNIDDPAEVQNAIKAILSQKIEPYLPYEFTCEGMLQRVNAFIKNQDFCHGQVMWPPLSAMQVKFAPAGKSCKQVCQEEQLICEPSFFQHLNKDKDLFRYGVECKTVESTSDIVVPAFSESVQHCVFQSDLLLFSCAGAHQSLTRICPCRDYMKGQVALCKDCL
;
A
#
# COMPACT_ATOMS: atom_id res chain seq x y z
N MET A 1 -4.16 20.26 15.12
CA MET A 1 -3.28 19.30 15.82
C MET A 1 -1.84 19.65 15.49
N PRO A 2 -1.01 19.95 16.49
CA PRO A 2 0.32 20.52 16.28
C PRO A 2 1.34 19.45 15.85
N LEU A 3 2.28 19.93 15.02
CA LEU A 3 3.57 19.34 14.61
C LEU A 3 4.08 18.19 15.49
N GLN A 4 4.22 17.01 14.91
CA GLN A 4 5.12 15.98 15.44
C GLN A 4 6.37 15.90 14.55
N ASN A 5 7.42 16.57 15.03
CA ASN A 5 8.80 16.21 14.76
C ASN A 5 9.02 14.76 15.17
N LEU A 6 9.43 13.90 14.25
CA LEU A 6 10.20 12.67 14.50
C LEU A 6 10.97 12.29 13.20
N SER A 7 12.21 12.79 13.15
CA SER A 7 13.42 12.16 12.59
C SER A 7 13.52 11.77 11.10
N THR A 8 13.21 12.66 10.17
CA THR A 8 13.98 12.72 8.89
C THR A 8 14.11 14.18 8.48
N SER A 9 15.18 14.84 8.93
CA SER A 9 15.51 16.15 8.38
C SER A 9 15.96 15.96 6.92
N PRO A 10 15.62 16.87 5.99
CA PRO A 10 16.16 16.88 4.64
C PRO A 10 17.71 16.83 4.60
N THR A 11 18.40 17.24 5.68
CA THR A 11 19.86 17.07 5.82
C THR A 11 20.32 15.62 5.75
N ASP A 12 19.57 14.68 6.29
CA ASP A 12 19.94 13.26 6.29
C ASP A 12 19.73 12.62 4.92
N LYS A 13 19.06 13.34 4.01
CA LYS A 13 18.76 12.93 2.62
C LYS A 13 19.53 13.76 1.59
N LYS A 14 20.60 14.45 2.00
CA LYS A 14 21.40 15.30 1.11
C LYS A 14 21.96 14.54 -0.09
N GLN A 15 22.55 13.36 0.09
CA GLN A 15 23.12 12.58 -1.03
C GLN A 15 22.06 12.22 -2.08
N TYR A 16 20.88 11.80 -1.63
CA TYR A 16 19.74 11.51 -2.49
C TYR A 16 19.28 12.76 -3.28
N LEU A 17 19.16 13.90 -2.60
CA LEU A 17 18.81 15.17 -3.23
C LEU A 17 19.90 15.69 -4.18
N ASP A 18 21.18 15.47 -3.87
CA ASP A 18 22.31 15.86 -4.72
C ASP A 18 22.29 15.09 -6.05
N ILE A 19 21.95 13.80 -6.02
CA ILE A 19 21.79 12.99 -7.24
C ILE A 19 20.66 13.57 -8.10
N ILE A 20 19.50 13.86 -7.51
CA ILE A 20 18.37 14.47 -8.23
C ILE A 20 18.78 15.84 -8.80
N HIS A 21 19.46 16.66 -8.01
CA HIS A 21 19.91 17.99 -8.40
C HIS A 21 20.86 17.98 -9.61
N SER A 22 21.64 16.90 -9.78
CA SER A 22 22.52 16.75 -10.97
C SER A 22 21.76 16.61 -12.29
N TYR A 23 20.45 16.33 -12.25
CA TYR A 23 19.60 16.15 -13.43
C TYR A 23 18.49 17.21 -13.57
N MET A 24 18.05 17.83 -12.47
CA MET A 24 16.91 18.75 -12.47
C MET A 24 16.97 19.76 -11.32
N GLU A 25 16.21 20.85 -11.44
CA GLU A 25 16.02 21.79 -10.34
C GLU A 25 15.21 21.14 -9.22
N VAL A 26 15.60 21.41 -7.96
CA VAL A 26 14.92 20.87 -6.78
C VAL A 26 14.09 21.97 -6.13
N HIS A 27 12.78 21.74 -6.06
CA HIS A 27 11.83 22.64 -5.42
C HIS A 27 11.34 22.06 -4.09
N GLY A 28 10.89 22.92 -3.19
CA GLY A 28 10.30 22.51 -1.92
C GLY A 28 9.16 23.43 -1.48
N THR A 29 8.26 22.91 -0.65
CA THR A 29 7.14 23.64 -0.03
C THR A 29 7.19 23.50 1.49
N VAL A 30 8.33 23.88 2.07
CA VAL A 30 8.63 23.68 3.50
C VAL A 30 8.30 24.94 4.28
N HIS A 31 7.68 24.77 5.46
CA HIS A 31 7.36 25.88 6.36
C HIS A 31 8.63 26.63 6.79
N GLY A 32 8.60 27.97 6.70
CA GLY A 32 9.77 28.85 6.77
C GLY A 32 10.39 29.09 8.16
N THR A 33 9.99 28.37 9.21
CA THR A 33 10.65 28.48 10.52
C THR A 33 11.90 27.61 10.53
N SER A 34 13.06 28.23 10.32
CA SER A 34 14.47 27.97 10.76
C SER A 34 14.96 26.63 11.34
N THR A 35 14.16 25.58 11.55
CA THR A 35 14.58 24.28 12.11
C THR A 35 14.90 23.22 11.06
N VAL A 36 14.68 23.51 9.77
CA VAL A 36 14.92 22.56 8.67
C VAL A 36 16.08 23.06 7.81
N HIS A 37 17.23 22.41 7.92
CA HIS A 37 18.36 22.68 7.04
C HIS A 37 18.08 22.10 5.64
N LEU A 38 17.65 22.96 4.72
CA LEU A 38 17.53 22.61 3.31
C LEU A 38 18.88 22.85 2.60
N PRO A 39 19.28 21.99 1.63
CA PRO A 39 20.40 22.31 0.76
C PRO A 39 20.20 23.65 0.04
N ALA A 40 21.28 24.42 -0.13
CA ALA A 40 21.21 25.78 -0.67
C ALA A 40 20.64 25.88 -2.10
N TYR A 41 20.71 24.80 -2.88
CA TYR A 41 20.14 24.73 -4.22
C TYR A 41 18.62 24.51 -4.25
N VAL A 42 17.98 24.25 -3.10
CA VAL A 42 16.53 24.02 -3.04
C VAL A 42 15.78 25.35 -3.15
N LYS A 43 14.97 25.47 -4.20
CA LYS A 43 14.04 26.60 -4.38
C LYS A 43 12.80 26.37 -3.51
N ASN A 44 12.82 26.90 -2.28
CA ASN A 44 11.69 26.78 -1.36
C ASN A 44 10.60 27.83 -1.65
N HIS A 45 9.38 27.37 -1.91
CA HIS A 45 8.20 28.20 -2.16
C HIS A 45 7.37 28.47 -0.90
N GLY A 46 7.75 27.91 0.24
CA GLY A 46 6.96 28.00 1.47
C GLY A 46 5.68 27.18 1.39
N ILE A 47 4.72 27.48 2.27
CA ILE A 47 3.40 26.82 2.26
C ILE A 47 2.54 27.49 1.20
N LEU A 48 2.13 26.71 0.20
CA LEU A 48 1.30 27.16 -0.91
C LEU A 48 -0.19 26.88 -0.64
N SER A 49 -1.06 27.65 -1.29
CA SER A 49 -2.49 27.30 -1.39
C SER A 49 -2.65 26.05 -2.26
N GLY A 50 -3.79 25.34 -2.13
CA GLY A 50 -4.06 24.18 -2.98
C GLY A 50 -4.04 24.52 -4.49
N ARG A 51 -4.49 25.72 -4.86
CA ARG A 51 -4.46 26.19 -6.25
C ARG A 51 -3.03 26.40 -6.74
N ASP A 52 -2.19 27.05 -5.94
CA ASP A 52 -0.81 27.35 -6.33
C ASP A 52 0.06 26.08 -6.32
N LEU A 53 -0.23 25.12 -5.43
CA LEU A 53 0.40 23.81 -5.46
C LEU A 53 0.05 23.05 -6.74
N GLN A 54 -1.23 23.04 -7.13
CA GLN A 54 -1.68 22.45 -8.40
C GLN A 54 -1.02 23.13 -9.61
N PHE A 55 -0.87 24.46 -9.58
CA PHE A 55 -0.08 25.16 -10.59
C PHE A 55 1.38 24.73 -10.57
N LEU A 56 2.04 24.62 -9.42
CA LEU A 56 3.42 24.15 -9.34
C LEU A 56 3.59 22.72 -9.87
N LEU A 57 2.63 21.84 -9.62
CA LEU A 57 2.60 20.47 -10.14
C LEU A 57 2.34 20.42 -11.67
N ARG A 58 1.75 21.48 -12.26
CA ARG A 58 1.44 21.60 -13.70
C ARG A 58 2.41 22.47 -14.49
N GLU A 59 2.91 23.57 -13.94
CA GLU A 59 3.84 24.51 -14.59
C GLU A 59 5.15 23.83 -14.96
N THR A 60 5.51 22.81 -14.19
CA THR A 60 6.60 21.91 -14.49
C THR A 60 6.37 21.01 -15.71
N GLN A 61 5.16 21.01 -16.28
CA GLN A 61 4.85 20.42 -17.59
C GLN A 61 4.96 21.44 -18.75
N GLY A 62 5.24 22.72 -18.48
CA GLY A 62 5.10 23.82 -19.44
C GLY A 62 6.40 24.39 -20.01
N LEU A 63 6.80 23.91 -21.20
CA LEU A 63 7.16 24.70 -22.40
C LEU A 63 7.84 23.84 -23.49
N ASN A 64 8.48 22.72 -23.12
CA ASN A 64 9.19 21.83 -24.08
C ASN A 64 8.76 20.35 -24.02
N GLN A 65 7.63 19.99 -23.40
CA GLN A 65 6.92 18.69 -23.56
C GLN A 65 7.73 17.37 -23.45
N GLN A 66 9.00 17.39 -23.04
CA GLN A 66 9.93 16.26 -23.12
C GLN A 66 10.55 15.84 -21.79
N THR A 67 10.35 16.59 -20.72
CA THR A 67 10.94 16.25 -19.41
C THR A 67 9.81 15.97 -18.40
N PRO A 68 9.66 14.72 -17.92
CA PRO A 68 8.67 14.39 -16.90
C PRO A 68 9.04 15.04 -15.57
N PHE A 69 8.02 15.57 -14.90
CA PHE A 69 8.20 16.18 -13.58
C PHE A 69 8.24 15.12 -12.49
N LEU A 70 9.16 15.27 -11.54
CA LEU A 70 9.41 14.30 -10.48
C LEU A 70 8.86 14.82 -9.15
N PHE A 71 7.95 14.07 -8.54
CA PHE A 71 7.56 14.26 -7.15
C PHE A 71 8.43 13.36 -6.26
N VAL A 72 9.20 13.95 -5.35
CA VAL A 72 10.28 13.26 -4.62
C VAL A 72 9.82 12.89 -3.21
N GLY A 73 9.69 11.60 -2.93
CA GLY A 73 9.43 11.10 -1.57
C GLY A 73 10.69 11.12 -0.71
N LEU A 74 10.55 11.49 0.56
CA LEU A 74 11.63 11.60 1.57
C LEU A 74 11.49 10.58 2.71
N SER A 75 10.74 9.50 2.51
CA SER A 75 10.43 8.44 3.47
C SER A 75 9.42 8.81 4.56
N PHE A 76 9.02 10.08 4.65
CA PHE A 76 7.95 10.57 5.53
C PHE A 76 7.31 11.81 4.88
N PRO A 77 5.99 12.07 5.04
CA PRO A 77 4.98 11.26 5.74
C PRO A 77 4.61 9.97 5.00
N TYR A 78 4.07 9.00 5.73
CA TYR A 78 3.58 7.72 5.19
C TYR A 78 2.15 7.85 4.65
N GLU A 79 1.88 7.29 3.46
CA GLU A 79 0.52 7.15 2.90
C GLU A 79 -0.31 8.44 2.87
N GLY A 80 0.35 9.58 2.65
CA GLY A 80 -0.32 10.87 2.46
C GLY A 80 -0.95 11.00 1.08
N PRO A 81 -1.89 11.95 0.88
CA PRO A 81 -2.57 12.15 -0.41
C PRO A 81 -1.69 12.82 -1.49
N ALA A 82 -0.62 13.53 -1.10
CA ALA A 82 0.17 14.35 -2.01
C ALA A 82 0.79 13.59 -3.20
N PRO A 83 1.32 12.35 -3.06
CA PRO A 83 1.77 11.57 -4.21
C PRO A 83 0.67 11.31 -5.24
N LEU A 84 -0.58 11.08 -4.82
CA LEU A 84 -1.70 10.86 -5.74
C LEU A 84 -2.07 12.15 -6.47
N GLU A 85 -2.03 13.29 -5.79
CA GLU A 85 -2.25 14.61 -6.39
C GLU A 85 -1.18 14.94 -7.44
N ALA A 86 0.07 14.58 -7.17
CA ALA A 86 1.17 14.75 -8.12
C ALA A 86 0.99 13.85 -9.36
N ILE A 87 0.68 12.57 -9.17
CA ILE A 87 0.45 11.62 -10.29
C ILE A 87 -0.76 12.05 -11.14
N ALA A 88 -1.82 12.56 -10.51
CA ALA A 88 -2.99 13.10 -11.19
C ALA A 88 -2.69 14.36 -12.03
N ASN A 89 -1.59 15.06 -11.75
CA ASN A 89 -1.08 16.16 -12.56
C ASN A 89 0.08 15.74 -13.48
N GLY A 90 0.30 14.43 -13.67
CA GLY A 90 1.31 13.88 -14.59
C GLY A 90 2.74 13.93 -14.09
N CYS A 91 2.94 13.99 -12.77
CA CYS A 91 4.24 13.77 -12.15
C CYS A 91 4.52 12.27 -12.03
N THR A 92 5.80 11.88 -12.13
CA THR A 92 6.26 10.58 -11.63
C THR A 92 6.62 10.71 -10.15
N PHE A 93 6.14 9.79 -9.32
CA PHE A 93 6.48 9.73 -7.91
C PHE A 93 7.70 8.82 -7.67
N LEU A 94 8.77 9.38 -7.11
CA LEU A 94 9.92 8.61 -6.61
C LEU A 94 9.62 8.19 -5.17
N ASN A 95 9.26 6.92 -4.99
CA ASN A 95 8.73 6.34 -3.76
C ASN A 95 9.83 5.57 -3.01
N PRO A 96 10.27 6.01 -1.81
CA PRO A 96 11.28 5.28 -1.05
C PRO A 96 10.81 3.89 -0.63
N ARG A 97 11.58 2.85 -0.99
CA ARG A 97 11.43 1.47 -0.53
C ARG A 97 11.92 1.35 0.91
N PHE A 98 11.27 0.49 1.69
CA PHE A 98 11.66 0.15 3.05
C PHE A 98 12.08 -1.32 3.12
N ASP A 99 13.36 -1.53 3.40
CA ASP A 99 13.91 -2.86 3.64
C ASP A 99 14.82 -2.81 4.89
N PRO A 100 14.40 -3.40 6.03
CA PRO A 100 13.14 -4.13 6.22
C PRO A 100 11.89 -3.22 6.18
N PRO A 101 10.69 -3.76 5.89
CA PRO A 101 9.43 -3.03 5.96
C PRO A 101 9.19 -2.35 7.31
N LYS A 102 8.62 -1.14 7.30
CA LYS A 102 8.36 -0.37 8.54
C LYS A 102 7.06 -0.80 9.21
N SER A 103 7.08 -1.00 10.52
CA SER A 103 5.89 -1.37 11.32
C SER A 103 6.02 -0.94 12.77
N SER A 104 5.01 -1.26 13.58
CA SER A 104 5.02 -1.02 15.04
C SER A 104 6.18 -1.72 15.77
N LYS A 105 6.80 -2.73 15.14
CA LYS A 105 7.94 -3.49 15.70
C LYS A 105 9.27 -2.76 15.62
N ASN A 106 9.46 -1.91 14.60
CA ASN A 106 10.78 -1.37 14.26
C ASN A 106 10.81 0.15 14.00
N THR A 107 9.67 0.83 14.05
CA THR A 107 9.56 2.26 13.73
C THR A 107 8.71 2.98 14.76
N ASP A 108 9.27 3.98 15.44
CA ASP A 108 8.64 4.69 16.56
C ASP A 108 7.29 5.30 16.20
N PHE A 109 7.14 5.85 15.00
CA PHE A 109 5.89 6.42 14.53
C PHE A 109 4.71 5.43 14.60
N PHE A 110 4.97 4.13 14.42
CA PHE A 110 3.94 3.09 14.44
C PHE A 110 3.75 2.43 15.82
N LYS A 111 4.57 2.75 16.82
CA LYS A 111 4.42 2.21 18.18
C LYS A 111 3.04 2.56 18.75
N GLY A 112 2.38 1.57 19.36
CA GLY A 112 1.05 1.73 19.94
C GLY A 112 -0.11 1.80 18.95
N LYS A 113 0.12 1.82 17.63
CA LYS A 113 -0.98 1.73 16.66
C LYS A 113 -1.58 0.31 16.68
N PRO A 114 -2.91 0.15 16.61
CA PRO A 114 -3.60 -1.14 16.70
C PRO A 114 -3.52 -1.93 15.38
N THR A 115 -2.31 -2.14 14.88
CA THR A 115 -2.05 -2.89 13.64
C THR A 115 -0.63 -3.45 13.63
N LEU A 116 -0.48 -4.64 13.05
CA LEU A 116 0.81 -5.26 12.75
C LEU A 116 1.19 -5.13 11.27
N ARG A 117 0.48 -4.27 10.54
CA ARG A 117 0.74 -4.03 9.12
C ARG A 117 2.15 -3.46 8.94
N GLU A 118 2.85 -4.02 7.96
CA GLU A 118 4.17 -3.56 7.55
C GLU A 118 4.04 -2.75 6.24
N LEU A 119 4.78 -1.65 6.15
CA LEU A 119 4.88 -0.79 4.98
C LEU A 119 6.17 -1.12 4.24
N THR A 120 6.04 -1.55 2.99
CA THR A 120 7.15 -1.88 2.08
C THR A 120 7.77 -0.65 1.41
N SER A 121 7.09 0.49 1.47
CA SER A 121 7.55 1.77 0.92
C SER A 121 6.84 2.94 1.60
N GLN A 122 7.22 4.18 1.26
CA GLN A 122 6.58 5.39 1.79
C GLN A 122 5.07 5.43 1.47
N HIS A 123 4.67 4.95 0.28
CA HIS A 123 3.28 4.87 -0.13
C HIS A 123 2.95 3.51 -0.77
N PRO A 124 2.69 2.45 0.02
CA PRO A 124 2.47 1.09 -0.49
C PRO A 124 1.31 0.97 -1.47
N TYR A 125 0.26 1.80 -1.34
CA TYR A 125 -0.81 1.83 -2.34
C TYR A 125 -0.28 2.23 -3.73
N ALA A 126 0.62 3.22 -3.79
CA ALA A 126 1.14 3.75 -5.05
C ALA A 126 2.15 2.75 -5.65
N GLU A 127 2.94 2.10 -4.80
CA GLU A 127 3.79 0.98 -5.20
C GLU A 127 3.00 -0.16 -5.86
N VAL A 128 1.89 -0.58 -5.24
CA VAL A 128 1.19 -1.82 -5.60
C VAL A 128 0.13 -1.62 -6.68
N TYR A 129 -0.67 -0.57 -6.59
CA TYR A 129 -1.86 -0.39 -7.43
C TYR A 129 -1.68 0.62 -8.56
N ILE A 130 -0.59 1.40 -8.53
CA ILE A 130 -0.24 2.32 -9.61
C ILE A 130 1.03 1.80 -10.33
N GLY A 131 2.14 1.67 -9.59
CA GLY A 131 3.39 1.16 -10.12
C GLY A 131 3.99 2.01 -11.25
N ARG A 132 4.93 1.42 -11.99
CA ARG A 132 5.58 2.09 -13.14
C ARG A 132 4.58 2.26 -14.29
N PRO A 133 4.68 3.34 -15.08
CA PRO A 133 5.75 4.34 -15.07
C PRO A 133 5.54 5.51 -14.08
N HIS A 134 4.34 5.65 -13.51
CA HIS A 134 3.96 6.76 -12.63
C HIS A 134 4.61 6.72 -11.25
N VAL A 135 5.00 5.53 -10.77
CA VAL A 135 5.60 5.33 -9.45
C VAL A 135 6.86 4.49 -9.59
N TRP A 136 7.98 5.04 -9.14
CA TRP A 136 9.27 4.35 -9.07
C TRP A 136 9.61 4.09 -7.62
N THR A 137 9.38 2.86 -7.16
CA THR A 137 9.77 2.42 -5.82
C THR A 137 11.24 2.03 -5.80
N VAL A 138 12.09 2.80 -5.10
CA VAL A 138 13.56 2.65 -5.12
C VAL A 138 14.17 2.64 -3.73
N ASN A 139 15.29 1.95 -3.53
CA ASN A 139 16.11 2.19 -2.34
C ASN A 139 16.83 3.53 -2.49
N ILE A 140 16.42 4.52 -1.70
CA ILE A 140 17.02 5.86 -1.75
C ILE A 140 18.44 5.92 -1.18
N ASP A 141 18.86 4.90 -0.44
CA ASP A 141 20.21 4.77 0.10
C ASP A 141 21.15 4.04 -0.89
N ASP A 142 20.65 3.62 -2.07
CA ASP A 142 21.43 3.12 -3.21
C ASP A 142 21.53 4.20 -4.31
N PRO A 143 22.67 4.90 -4.42
CA PRO A 143 22.86 5.95 -5.41
C PRO A 143 22.69 5.48 -6.86
N ALA A 144 23.09 4.24 -7.16
CA ALA A 144 23.02 3.69 -8.51
C ALA A 144 21.57 3.39 -8.90
N GLU A 145 20.77 2.83 -7.98
CA GLU A 145 19.34 2.61 -8.20
C GLU A 145 18.60 3.94 -8.45
N VAL A 146 18.86 4.95 -7.62
CA VAL A 146 18.28 6.30 -7.78
C VAL A 146 18.66 6.91 -9.12
N GLN A 147 19.95 6.90 -9.47
CA GLN A 147 20.44 7.48 -10.72
C GLN A 147 19.84 6.78 -11.95
N ASN A 148 19.74 5.44 -11.92
CA ASN A 148 19.14 4.66 -12.99
C ASN A 148 17.64 4.95 -13.12
N ALA A 149 16.92 5.09 -12.01
CA ALA A 149 15.52 5.47 -12.00
C ALA A 149 15.31 6.86 -12.63
N ILE A 150 16.09 7.87 -12.23
CA ILE A 150 15.98 9.23 -12.78
C ILE A 150 16.23 9.23 -14.29
N LYS A 151 17.30 8.56 -14.76
CA LYS A 151 17.59 8.46 -16.21
C LYS A 151 16.45 7.79 -16.98
N ALA A 152 15.87 6.74 -16.42
CA ALA A 152 14.76 6.03 -17.04
C ALA A 152 13.45 6.85 -17.02
N ILE A 153 13.23 7.64 -15.97
CA ILE A 153 12.09 8.56 -15.89
C ILE A 153 12.24 9.64 -16.97
N LEU A 154 13.40 10.28 -17.07
CA LEU A 154 13.66 11.35 -18.04
C LEU A 154 13.48 10.94 -19.51
N SER A 155 13.54 9.64 -19.84
CA SER A 155 13.30 9.14 -21.20
C SER A 155 11.85 8.73 -21.48
N GLN A 156 10.95 8.87 -20.51
CA GLN A 156 9.55 8.46 -20.62
C GLN A 156 8.61 9.65 -20.79
N LYS A 157 7.60 9.47 -21.65
CA LYS A 157 6.43 10.35 -21.67
C LYS A 157 5.42 9.82 -20.65
N ILE A 158 5.07 10.64 -19.68
CA ILE A 158 4.14 10.29 -18.61
C ILE A 158 2.84 11.06 -18.81
N GLU A 159 1.73 10.34 -18.89
CA GLU A 159 0.39 10.93 -18.96
C GLU A 159 -0.18 11.06 -17.53
N PRO A 160 -0.90 12.14 -17.21
CA PRO A 160 -1.64 12.27 -15.96
C PRO A 160 -2.52 11.05 -15.68
N TYR A 161 -2.48 10.55 -14.46
CA TYR A 161 -3.21 9.34 -14.08
C TYR A 161 -3.84 9.48 -12.69
N LEU A 162 -5.09 9.05 -12.58
CA LEU A 162 -5.80 8.98 -11.31
C LEU A 162 -6.55 7.64 -11.28
N PRO A 163 -6.24 6.72 -10.34
CA PRO A 163 -7.04 5.52 -10.17
C PRO A 163 -8.52 5.86 -9.99
N TYR A 164 -9.40 5.10 -10.64
CA TYR A 164 -10.84 5.41 -10.67
C TYR A 164 -11.44 5.59 -9.27
N GLU A 165 -10.99 4.81 -8.27
CA GLU A 165 -11.42 4.88 -6.88
C GLU A 165 -11.15 6.21 -6.17
N PHE A 166 -10.24 7.03 -6.70
CA PHE A 166 -9.94 8.38 -6.22
C PHE A 166 -10.60 9.48 -7.05
N THR A 167 -11.36 9.12 -8.09
CA THR A 167 -12.26 10.07 -8.76
C THR A 167 -13.51 10.31 -7.92
N CYS A 168 -14.23 11.41 -8.20
CA CYS A 168 -15.51 11.68 -7.55
C CYS A 168 -16.50 10.53 -7.78
N GLU A 169 -16.62 10.05 -9.01
CA GLU A 169 -17.53 8.97 -9.39
C GLU A 169 -17.14 7.64 -8.74
N GLY A 170 -15.87 7.27 -8.77
CA GLY A 170 -15.41 6.02 -8.14
C GLY A 170 -15.58 6.03 -6.63
N MET A 171 -15.42 7.18 -5.96
CA MET A 171 -15.76 7.31 -4.55
C MET A 171 -17.26 7.11 -4.31
N LEU A 172 -18.13 7.74 -5.12
CA LEU A 172 -19.58 7.58 -5.01
C LEU A 172 -20.01 6.14 -5.24
N GLN A 173 -19.46 5.45 -6.25
CA GLN A 173 -19.73 4.04 -6.52
C GLN A 173 -19.38 3.18 -5.29
N ARG A 174 -18.18 3.35 -4.74
CA ARG A 174 -17.70 2.59 -3.57
C ARG A 174 -18.58 2.81 -2.35
N VAL A 175 -18.84 4.07 -2.02
CA VAL A 175 -19.66 4.42 -0.84
C VAL A 175 -21.10 3.94 -1.01
N ASN A 176 -21.68 4.06 -2.20
CA ASN A 176 -23.02 3.54 -2.48
C ASN A 176 -23.08 2.01 -2.34
N ALA A 177 -22.08 1.28 -2.84
CA ALA A 177 -22.02 -0.18 -2.70
C ALA A 177 -21.93 -0.60 -1.22
N PHE A 178 -21.11 0.09 -0.40
CA PHE A 178 -21.07 -0.17 1.04
C PHE A 178 -22.41 0.12 1.72
N ILE A 179 -23.04 1.26 1.44
CA ILE A 179 -24.34 1.63 2.03
C ILE A 179 -25.41 0.58 1.72
N LYS A 180 -25.42 0.04 0.50
CA LYS A 180 -26.45 -0.90 0.06
C LYS A 180 -26.21 -2.34 0.52
N ASN A 181 -24.95 -2.77 0.54
CA ASN A 181 -24.63 -4.19 0.61
C ASN A 181 -23.84 -4.60 1.87
N GLN A 182 -23.13 -3.68 2.53
CA GLN A 182 -22.34 -4.01 3.72
C GLN A 182 -23.23 -3.97 4.98
N ASP A 183 -23.79 -5.12 5.35
CA ASP A 183 -24.66 -5.27 6.53
C ASP A 183 -23.96 -6.07 7.64
N PHE A 184 -23.81 -5.46 8.82
CA PHE A 184 -23.32 -6.10 10.05
C PHE A 184 -24.44 -6.35 11.08
N CYS A 185 -25.67 -5.93 10.79
CA CYS A 185 -26.82 -6.01 11.69
C CYS A 185 -27.63 -7.30 11.47
N HIS A 186 -27.70 -7.82 10.24
CA HIS A 186 -28.48 -9.00 9.90
C HIS A 186 -27.63 -10.06 9.21
N GLY A 187 -27.72 -11.31 9.65
CA GLY A 187 -26.97 -12.44 9.06
C GLY A 187 -27.54 -12.99 7.75
N GLN A 188 -28.40 -12.25 7.03
CA GLN A 188 -29.18 -12.80 5.92
C GLN A 188 -28.53 -12.65 4.54
N VAL A 189 -27.71 -11.62 4.31
CA VAL A 189 -27.05 -11.40 3.01
C VAL A 189 -25.54 -11.33 3.21
N MET A 190 -24.84 -12.31 2.65
CA MET A 190 -23.38 -12.36 2.63
C MET A 190 -22.86 -11.47 1.50
N TRP A 191 -22.16 -10.40 1.87
CA TRP A 191 -21.45 -9.53 0.93
C TRP A 191 -20.00 -9.31 1.40
N PRO A 192 -18.98 -9.50 0.53
CA PRO A 192 -19.04 -9.96 -0.87
C PRO A 192 -19.67 -11.35 -1.07
N PRO A 193 -20.15 -11.69 -2.28
CA PRO A 193 -20.75 -13.00 -2.54
C PRO A 193 -19.69 -14.11 -2.45
N LEU A 194 -20.06 -15.27 -1.89
CA LEU A 194 -19.15 -16.40 -1.71
C LEU A 194 -18.52 -16.90 -3.03
N SER A 195 -19.17 -16.65 -4.17
CA SER A 195 -18.63 -16.94 -5.51
C SER A 195 -17.32 -16.22 -5.81
N ALA A 196 -17.04 -15.08 -5.16
CA ALA A 196 -15.80 -14.34 -5.32
C ALA A 196 -14.63 -14.96 -4.52
N MET A 197 -14.91 -15.89 -3.61
CA MET A 197 -13.88 -16.49 -2.74
C MET A 197 -12.93 -17.39 -3.53
N GLN A 198 -11.64 -17.06 -3.45
CA GLN A 198 -10.55 -17.84 -4.00
C GLN A 198 -9.58 -18.17 -2.87
N VAL A 199 -9.43 -19.45 -2.55
CA VAL A 199 -8.54 -19.90 -1.47
C VAL A 199 -7.11 -19.95 -1.98
N LYS A 200 -6.19 -19.35 -1.23
CA LYS A 200 -4.74 -19.40 -1.44
C LYS A 200 -4.04 -19.89 -0.19
N PHE A 201 -2.83 -20.40 -0.35
CA PHE A 201 -2.05 -20.97 0.74
C PHE A 201 -0.80 -20.11 0.95
N ALA A 202 -0.72 -19.39 2.07
CA ALA A 202 0.46 -18.59 2.38
C ALA A 202 1.49 -19.47 3.08
N PRO A 203 2.69 -19.69 2.50
CA PRO A 203 3.74 -20.48 3.14
C PRO A 203 4.21 -19.81 4.44
N ALA A 204 4.96 -20.56 5.25
CA ALA A 204 5.59 -20.03 6.45
C ALA A 204 6.37 -18.74 6.14
N GLY A 205 6.20 -17.72 6.98
CA GLY A 205 6.77 -16.38 6.79
C GLY A 205 5.98 -15.46 5.85
N LYS A 206 4.89 -15.93 5.21
CA LYS A 206 3.97 -15.07 4.44
C LYS A 206 2.59 -14.92 5.11
N SER A 207 2.02 -13.74 4.95
CA SER A 207 0.65 -13.40 5.37
C SER A 207 -0.37 -13.64 4.26
N CYS A 208 -1.64 -13.73 4.64
CA CYS A 208 -2.73 -13.82 3.66
C CYS A 208 -2.81 -12.58 2.76
N LYS A 209 -2.54 -11.39 3.32
CA LYS A 209 -2.40 -10.17 2.52
C LYS A 209 -1.38 -10.32 1.40
N GLN A 210 -0.18 -10.85 1.70
CA GLN A 210 0.90 -10.99 0.73
C GLN A 210 0.54 -11.98 -0.37
N VAL A 211 0.08 -13.20 -0.03
CA VAL A 211 -0.22 -14.22 -1.05
C VAL A 211 -1.38 -13.80 -1.96
N CYS A 212 -2.42 -13.15 -1.41
CA CYS A 212 -3.51 -12.64 -2.26
C CYS A 212 -2.98 -11.55 -3.21
N GLN A 213 -2.15 -10.64 -2.72
CA GLN A 213 -1.60 -9.55 -3.52
C GLN A 213 -0.66 -10.06 -4.64
N GLU A 214 0.19 -11.05 -4.36
CA GLU A 214 1.07 -11.69 -5.35
C GLU A 214 0.26 -12.31 -6.51
N GLU A 215 -0.93 -12.82 -6.19
CA GLU A 215 -1.87 -13.41 -7.15
C GLU A 215 -2.80 -12.39 -7.82
N GLN A 216 -2.55 -11.08 -7.67
CA GLN A 216 -3.43 -10.00 -8.17
C GLN A 216 -4.87 -10.07 -7.62
N LEU A 217 -4.98 -10.50 -6.36
CA LEU A 217 -6.21 -10.56 -5.58
C LEU A 217 -6.07 -9.67 -4.33
N ILE A 218 -7.12 -9.59 -3.53
CA ILE A 218 -7.08 -8.98 -2.19
C ILE A 218 -7.63 -9.95 -1.17
N CYS A 219 -7.05 -9.97 0.04
CA CYS A 219 -7.56 -10.80 1.13
C CYS A 219 -8.94 -10.29 1.57
N GLU A 220 -9.90 -11.20 1.69
CA GLU A 220 -11.29 -10.90 2.07
C GLU A 220 -11.61 -11.55 3.43
N PRO A 221 -11.57 -10.78 4.54
CA PRO A 221 -11.69 -11.34 5.87
C PRO A 221 -13.07 -11.92 6.18
N SER A 222 -14.14 -11.44 5.53
CA SER A 222 -15.51 -11.98 5.72
C SER A 222 -15.65 -13.46 5.34
N PHE A 223 -14.70 -13.99 4.56
CA PHE A 223 -14.69 -15.36 4.10
C PHE A 223 -13.96 -16.35 5.02
N PHE A 224 -13.21 -15.88 6.03
CA PHE A 224 -12.50 -16.80 6.94
C PHE A 224 -13.43 -17.78 7.67
N GLN A 225 -14.66 -17.36 7.97
CA GLN A 225 -15.67 -18.23 8.59
C GLN A 225 -16.00 -19.48 7.77
N HIS A 226 -15.78 -19.45 6.45
CA HIS A 226 -15.98 -20.58 5.55
C HIS A 226 -14.75 -21.47 5.39
N LEU A 227 -13.64 -21.13 6.06
CA LEU A 227 -12.36 -21.86 6.01
C LEU A 227 -11.96 -22.37 7.39
N ASN A 228 -12.92 -22.45 8.32
CA ASN A 228 -12.65 -22.71 9.73
C ASN A 228 -13.19 -24.07 10.23
N LYS A 229 -13.40 -25.04 9.32
CA LYS A 229 -13.79 -26.41 9.64
C LYS A 229 -13.15 -27.40 8.66
N ASP A 230 -12.89 -28.60 9.14
CA ASP A 230 -12.33 -29.74 8.38
C ASP A 230 -13.10 -30.04 7.08
N LYS A 231 -14.44 -30.13 7.16
CA LYS A 231 -15.30 -30.44 6.00
C LYS A 231 -15.27 -29.36 4.93
N ASP A 232 -15.05 -28.11 5.32
CA ASP A 232 -14.98 -26.98 4.39
C ASP A 232 -13.62 -26.99 3.69
N LEU A 233 -12.55 -27.27 4.44
CA LEU A 233 -11.18 -27.36 3.93
C LEU A 233 -10.96 -28.51 2.95
N PHE A 234 -11.65 -29.63 3.11
CA PHE A 234 -11.56 -30.78 2.21
C PHE A 234 -11.85 -30.40 0.74
N ARG A 235 -12.75 -29.44 0.50
CA ARG A 235 -13.11 -28.95 -0.84
C ARG A 235 -11.95 -28.24 -1.55
N TYR A 236 -10.96 -27.80 -0.78
CA TYR A 236 -9.76 -27.11 -1.26
C TYR A 236 -8.53 -28.01 -1.22
N GLY A 237 -8.72 -29.34 -1.10
CA GLY A 237 -7.64 -30.32 -1.09
C GLY A 237 -6.86 -30.40 0.22
N VAL A 238 -7.39 -29.84 1.31
CA VAL A 238 -6.77 -29.91 2.64
C VAL A 238 -7.45 -30.98 3.48
N GLU A 239 -6.73 -32.07 3.75
CA GLU A 239 -7.18 -33.15 4.62
C GLU A 239 -6.55 -33.01 6.01
N CYS A 240 -7.39 -32.91 7.04
CA CYS A 240 -6.98 -32.77 8.43
C CYS A 240 -7.12 -34.11 9.16
N LYS A 241 -6.01 -34.79 9.47
CA LYS A 241 -5.98 -35.98 10.35
C LYS A 241 -6.19 -35.61 11.80
N THR A 242 -5.57 -34.51 12.23
CA THR A 242 -5.73 -33.95 13.57
C THR A 242 -6.15 -32.50 13.46
N VAL A 243 -6.97 -32.07 14.41
CA VAL A 243 -7.50 -30.71 14.47
C VAL A 243 -7.28 -30.12 15.85
N GLU A 244 -6.87 -28.87 15.90
CA GLU A 244 -6.77 -28.06 17.11
C GLU A 244 -7.53 -26.76 16.90
N SER A 245 -7.95 -26.10 17.98
CA SER A 245 -8.51 -24.76 17.93
C SER A 245 -7.77 -23.84 18.89
N THR A 246 -7.38 -22.66 18.41
CA THR A 246 -6.65 -21.65 19.19
C THR A 246 -7.13 -20.24 18.85
N SER A 247 -6.90 -19.31 19.76
CA SER A 247 -7.21 -17.89 19.59
C SER A 247 -5.95 -17.14 19.15
N ASP A 248 -5.69 -17.13 17.84
CA ASP A 248 -4.52 -16.47 17.24
C ASP A 248 -4.88 -15.80 15.91
N ILE A 249 -4.26 -14.66 15.59
CA ILE A 249 -4.46 -13.95 14.33
C ILE A 249 -3.88 -14.67 13.10
N VAL A 250 -2.99 -15.65 13.29
CA VAL A 250 -2.35 -16.38 12.19
C VAL A 250 -3.05 -17.68 11.79
N VAL A 251 -4.21 -18.01 12.37
CA VAL A 251 -5.03 -19.17 11.99
C VAL A 251 -6.31 -18.74 11.22
N PRO A 252 -6.91 -19.59 10.35
CA PRO A 252 -6.64 -21.01 10.12
C PRO A 252 -5.31 -21.27 9.41
N ALA A 253 -4.61 -22.32 9.87
CA ALA A 253 -3.34 -22.76 9.31
C ALA A 253 -3.27 -24.28 9.30
N PHE A 254 -2.43 -24.85 8.43
CA PHE A 254 -2.25 -26.29 8.34
C PHE A 254 -0.80 -26.69 8.10
N SER A 255 -0.50 -27.93 8.46
CA SER A 255 0.74 -28.62 8.11
C SER A 255 0.41 -29.77 7.17
N GLU A 256 0.96 -29.74 5.96
CA GLU A 256 0.80 -30.82 4.98
C GLU A 256 1.51 -32.11 5.43
N SER A 257 2.69 -32.01 6.04
CA SER A 257 3.52 -33.16 6.41
C SER A 257 2.89 -34.05 7.47
N VAL A 258 2.21 -33.46 8.45
CA VAL A 258 1.51 -34.19 9.52
C VAL A 258 -0.02 -34.17 9.36
N GLN A 259 -0.53 -33.53 8.31
CA GLN A 259 -1.97 -33.33 8.06
C GLN A 259 -2.69 -32.77 9.31
N HIS A 260 -2.09 -31.77 9.95
CA HIS A 260 -2.62 -31.12 11.15
C HIS A 260 -3.19 -29.75 10.81
N CYS A 261 -4.41 -29.48 11.24
CA CYS A 261 -5.09 -28.20 11.01
C CYS A 261 -5.35 -27.49 12.33
N VAL A 262 -5.06 -26.20 12.37
CA VAL A 262 -5.32 -25.32 13.50
C VAL A 262 -6.39 -24.31 13.08
N PHE A 263 -7.52 -24.34 13.77
CA PHE A 263 -8.67 -23.48 13.52
C PHE A 263 -8.76 -22.33 14.53
N GLN A 264 -9.48 -21.29 14.14
CA GLN A 264 -9.76 -20.13 14.98
C GLN A 264 -10.88 -20.45 15.98
N SER A 265 -10.62 -20.25 17.28
CA SER A 265 -11.66 -20.29 18.32
C SER A 265 -12.33 -18.95 18.58
N ASP A 266 -11.63 -17.83 18.36
CA ASP A 266 -12.19 -16.48 18.49
C ASP A 266 -12.34 -15.82 17.12
N LEU A 267 -13.57 -15.77 16.60
CA LEU A 267 -13.86 -15.26 15.26
C LEU A 267 -13.47 -13.78 15.08
N LEU A 268 -13.32 -13.01 16.16
CA LEU A 268 -12.86 -11.62 16.09
C LEU A 268 -11.36 -11.50 15.76
N LEU A 269 -10.61 -12.59 15.88
CA LEU A 269 -9.17 -12.64 15.59
C LEU A 269 -8.85 -13.04 14.14
N PHE A 270 -9.85 -13.31 13.29
CA PHE A 270 -9.58 -13.53 11.87
C PHE A 270 -8.85 -12.32 11.26
N SER A 271 -7.70 -12.58 10.63
CA SER A 271 -6.80 -11.51 10.19
C SER A 271 -6.11 -11.84 8.88
N CYS A 272 -6.23 -10.92 7.91
CA CYS A 272 -5.41 -10.95 6.70
C CYS A 272 -3.92 -10.66 6.98
N ALA A 273 -3.62 -9.92 8.04
CA ALA A 273 -2.27 -9.61 8.48
C ALA A 273 -1.68 -10.75 9.34
N GLY A 274 -0.36 -10.73 9.50
CA GLY A 274 0.38 -11.74 10.27
C GLY A 274 0.79 -12.93 9.41
N ALA A 275 2.03 -13.38 9.61
CA ALA A 275 2.57 -14.56 8.96
C ALA A 275 2.81 -15.64 10.02
N HIS A 276 2.40 -16.87 9.73
CA HIS A 276 2.71 -17.99 10.60
C HIS A 276 4.18 -18.38 10.42
N GLN A 277 4.90 -18.69 11.49
CA GLN A 277 6.35 -18.96 11.44
C GLN A 277 6.72 -20.35 10.93
N SER A 278 5.75 -21.25 10.76
CA SER A 278 6.00 -22.69 10.58
C SER A 278 4.91 -23.39 9.77
N LEU A 279 3.64 -23.05 10.01
CA LEU A 279 2.51 -23.59 9.29
C LEU A 279 2.18 -22.76 8.05
N THR A 280 1.44 -23.37 7.13
CA THR A 280 0.88 -22.71 5.95
C THR A 280 -0.47 -22.11 6.32
N ARG A 281 -0.66 -20.80 6.14
CA ARG A 281 -1.96 -20.16 6.40
C ARG A 281 -2.93 -20.44 5.25
N ILE A 282 -4.20 -20.63 5.59
CA ILE A 282 -5.28 -20.80 4.62
C ILE A 282 -5.96 -19.45 4.46
N CYS A 283 -5.88 -18.89 3.25
CA CYS A 283 -6.15 -17.48 3.01
C CYS A 283 -7.33 -17.28 2.07
N PRO A 284 -8.40 -16.62 2.53
CA PRO A 284 -9.49 -16.20 1.65
C PRO A 284 -9.07 -14.97 0.87
N CYS A 285 -8.96 -15.11 -0.44
CA CYS A 285 -8.79 -14.00 -1.36
C CYS A 285 -10.10 -13.74 -2.14
N ARG A 286 -10.22 -12.56 -2.72
CA ARG A 286 -11.21 -12.24 -3.74
C ARG A 286 -10.59 -11.42 -4.86
N ASP A 287 -11.24 -11.42 -6.01
CA ASP A 287 -10.89 -10.50 -7.07
C ASP A 287 -11.34 -9.07 -6.75
N TYR A 288 -10.92 -8.14 -7.59
CA TYR A 288 -11.34 -6.75 -7.52
C TYR A 288 -11.47 -6.12 -8.90
N MET A 289 -12.31 -5.09 -9.01
CA MET A 289 -12.39 -4.27 -10.21
C MET A 289 -11.12 -3.43 -10.35
N LYS A 290 -10.49 -3.44 -11.52
CA LYS A 290 -9.27 -2.64 -11.76
C LYS A 290 -9.55 -1.15 -11.52
N GLY A 291 -8.78 -0.54 -10.64
CA GLY A 291 -8.99 0.86 -10.21
C GLY A 291 -10.09 1.05 -9.18
N GLN A 292 -10.70 -0.02 -8.64
CA GLN A 292 -11.67 -0.01 -7.55
C GLN A 292 -11.47 -1.24 -6.65
N VAL A 293 -10.37 -1.25 -5.89
CA VAL A 293 -9.93 -2.43 -5.11
C VAL A 293 -10.94 -2.86 -4.04
N ALA A 294 -11.75 -1.91 -3.56
CA ALA A 294 -12.77 -2.13 -2.55
C ALA A 294 -13.88 -3.11 -2.98
N LEU A 295 -14.07 -3.31 -4.29
CA LEU A 295 -15.21 -4.07 -4.82
C LEU A 295 -14.73 -5.22 -5.72
N CYS A 296 -15.26 -6.41 -5.51
CA CYS A 296 -15.14 -7.53 -6.45
C CYS A 296 -15.92 -7.28 -7.74
N LYS A 297 -15.70 -8.08 -8.80
CA LYS A 297 -16.44 -7.92 -10.06
C LYS A 297 -17.95 -8.09 -9.89
N ASP A 298 -18.36 -8.96 -8.97
CA ASP A 298 -19.77 -9.26 -8.69
C ASP A 298 -20.29 -8.54 -7.42
N CYS A 299 -19.68 -7.42 -7.03
CA CYS A 299 -20.00 -6.71 -5.78
C CYS A 299 -20.96 -5.52 -5.95
N LEU A 300 -21.42 -5.26 -7.18
CA LEU A 300 -22.34 -4.17 -7.53
C LEU A 300 -23.77 -4.66 -7.78
#